data_AF-A0A836VD17-F1
#
_entry.id   AF-A0A836VD17-F1
#
_cell.length_a   1.000
_cell.length_b   1.000
_cell.length_c   1.000
_cell.angle_alpha   90.00
_cell.angle_beta   90.00
_cell.angle_gamma   90.00
#
_symmetry.space_group_name_H-M   'P 1'
#
loop_
_entity.id
_entity.type
_entity.pdbx_description
1 polymer ?
#
loop_
_entity_poly.entity_id
_entity_poly.type
_entity_poly.pdbx_seq_one_letter_code
_entity_poly.pdbx_strand_id
1 'polypeptide(L)'
;MLSLIVLPSQSAFGWGGGGGGGGGGGGGMTPKSSATTIFFPYTIAASDGQIFVVVPGDNKIKGYQYSSPGIIYDRNGNLVTEFGSLGAKDGQFQKPKGIDVSEDKIFVADSSNYRIQVFDLDGNFLFKFGSKGKLDGQFDCPQDIKFYKNQIYVVDSDNHRIQIFDIDGNFISKFGSEGKGDGELKKPYKFDIYDDKIFIVEPFVSRVQVFDLAGNFLFNFGSEGSDNGELKYPQDIVVWKEKIFVTDLGNNRIQIFDIDGNFVTMLSSNVIHEKFERPHSIAISDNKIFVADSPVYHVQIFEASDTLGQKNVQPEETSIPDWIKNNAGWWAEDQIGDSDFVKGIEYMIQKGIIKIEKVQTTVESSDSIPPWIKNNAGWWSKGLISDNEFIKGIEYLVKSKIIKV
;
A
#
# COMPACT_ATOMS: atom_id res chain seq x y z
N MET A 1 17.84 19.15 -2.11
CA MET A 1 17.54 19.66 -3.46
C MET A 1 18.69 19.30 -4.38
N LEU A 2 18.57 18.20 -5.14
CA LEU A 2 19.43 17.79 -6.26
C LEU A 2 18.70 16.66 -6.99
N SER A 3 17.98 17.01 -8.05
CA SER A 3 17.23 16.09 -8.92
C SER A 3 18.10 15.71 -10.11
N LEU A 4 18.40 14.42 -10.25
CA LEU A 4 19.11 13.88 -11.41
C LEU A 4 18.08 13.28 -12.38
N ILE A 5 17.92 13.90 -13.56
CA ILE A 5 17.04 13.45 -14.64
C ILE A 5 17.82 12.45 -15.51
N VAL A 6 17.29 11.25 -15.68
CA VAL A 6 17.78 10.26 -16.67
C VAL A 6 16.64 9.97 -17.64
N LEU A 7 16.82 10.33 -18.91
CA LEU A 7 16.02 9.91 -20.06
C LEU A 7 16.73 8.70 -20.69
N PRO A 8 16.04 7.68 -21.26
CA PRO A 8 15.61 7.78 -22.66
C PRO A 8 14.40 6.91 -23.15
N SER A 9 13.71 7.46 -24.16
CA SER A 9 13.22 6.89 -25.44
C SER A 9 12.36 5.61 -25.58
N GLN A 10 11.19 5.83 -26.22
CA GLN A 10 10.49 5.03 -27.25
C GLN A 10 9.33 4.10 -26.85
N SER A 11 8.13 4.68 -27.01
CA SER A 11 6.92 4.21 -27.70
C SER A 11 6.15 2.99 -27.19
N ALA A 12 4.98 3.30 -26.63
CA ALA A 12 3.81 2.43 -26.59
C ALA A 12 3.20 2.28 -28.00
N PHE A 13 2.87 1.05 -28.37
CA PHE A 13 1.83 0.74 -29.36
C PHE A 13 0.99 -0.40 -28.74
N GLY A 14 -0.35 -0.38 -28.77
CA GLY A 14 -1.21 0.09 -29.85
C GLY A 14 -1.69 -1.17 -30.59
N TRP A 15 -2.96 -1.51 -30.41
CA TRP A 15 -3.61 -2.72 -30.92
C TRP A 15 -3.42 -2.90 -32.44
N GLY A 16 -3.06 -4.10 -32.87
CA GLY A 16 -3.02 -4.48 -34.28
C GLY A 16 -4.40 -4.89 -34.81
N GLY A 17 -5.03 -4.01 -35.58
CA GLY A 17 -6.15 -4.31 -36.47
C GLY A 17 -5.82 -3.74 -37.86
N GLY A 18 -5.85 -4.59 -38.89
CA GLY A 18 -5.37 -4.28 -40.24
C GLY A 18 -6.28 -3.38 -41.09
N GLY A 19 -5.74 -2.94 -42.23
CA GLY A 19 -6.47 -2.23 -43.29
C GLY A 19 -5.61 -1.15 -43.95
N GLY A 20 -5.30 -1.29 -45.25
CA GLY A 20 -4.26 -0.51 -45.93
C GLY A 20 -4.71 0.73 -46.71
N GLY A 21 -3.73 1.31 -47.43
CA GLY A 21 -3.92 2.13 -48.63
C GLY A 21 -3.80 3.66 -48.49
N GLY A 22 -2.78 4.24 -49.15
CA GLY A 22 -2.94 5.45 -49.97
C GLY A 22 -2.45 6.81 -49.44
N GLY A 23 -1.21 7.18 -49.81
CA GLY A 23 -0.80 8.44 -50.47
C GLY A 23 -1.13 9.84 -49.90
N GLY A 24 -0.06 10.64 -49.68
CA GLY A 24 0.03 12.03 -50.18
C GLY A 24 0.15 13.20 -49.17
N GLY A 25 1.35 13.82 -49.12
CA GLY A 25 1.51 15.29 -49.21
C GLY A 25 1.47 16.17 -47.94
N GLY A 26 2.65 16.66 -47.51
CA GLY A 26 2.94 18.09 -47.24
C GLY A 26 2.60 18.71 -45.87
N GLY A 27 3.55 19.47 -45.32
CA GLY A 27 3.31 20.54 -44.34
C GLY A 27 3.96 20.35 -42.97
N GLY A 28 4.92 21.22 -42.63
CA GLY A 28 5.68 21.16 -41.39
C GLY A 28 4.89 21.58 -40.15
N MET A 29 5.26 20.99 -39.01
CA MET A 29 5.10 21.52 -37.66
C MET A 29 6.09 20.77 -36.77
N THR A 30 6.98 21.50 -36.09
CA THR A 30 7.85 20.96 -35.04
C THR A 30 6.97 20.51 -33.87
N PRO A 31 7.03 19.25 -33.39
CA PRO A 31 6.26 18.86 -32.24
C PRO A 31 6.96 19.38 -30.97
N LYS A 32 6.27 20.25 -30.23
CA LYS A 32 6.53 20.40 -28.79
C LYS A 32 6.26 19.06 -28.12
N SER A 33 7.31 18.35 -27.73
CA SER A 33 7.20 17.14 -26.93
C SER A 33 6.71 17.51 -25.52
N SER A 34 5.40 17.40 -25.27
CA SER A 34 4.94 17.13 -23.90
C SER A 34 5.13 15.62 -23.68
N ALA A 35 6.26 15.26 -23.11
CA ALA A 35 6.56 13.89 -22.75
C ALA A 35 5.63 13.48 -21.61
N THR A 36 4.59 12.71 -21.91
CA THR A 36 3.85 11.96 -20.92
C THR A 36 4.81 10.90 -20.37
N THR A 37 5.37 11.12 -19.19
CA THR A 37 6.23 10.14 -18.53
C THR A 37 5.37 8.94 -18.16
N ILE A 38 5.52 7.84 -18.90
CA ILE A 38 4.88 6.56 -18.59
C ILE A 38 5.74 5.91 -17.50
N PHE A 39 5.28 5.98 -16.26
CA PHE A 39 5.89 5.28 -15.13
C PHE A 39 5.45 3.82 -15.16
N PHE A 40 6.41 2.89 -15.21
CA PHE A 40 6.10 1.47 -15.25
C PHE A 40 5.79 0.96 -13.84
N PRO A 41 4.74 0.14 -13.70
CA PRO A 41 4.39 -0.45 -12.42
C PRO A 41 5.50 -1.38 -11.93
N TYR A 42 6.05 -1.14 -10.75
CA TYR A 42 6.97 -2.07 -10.13
C TYR A 42 6.20 -2.97 -9.17
N THR A 43 6.45 -4.27 -9.26
CA THR A 43 5.87 -5.26 -8.34
C THR A 43 6.88 -5.53 -7.23
N ILE A 44 6.41 -5.65 -6.00
CA ILE A 44 7.23 -6.01 -4.85
C ILE A 44 6.78 -7.38 -4.30
N ALA A 45 7.74 -8.22 -3.95
CA ALA A 45 7.54 -9.37 -3.08
C ALA A 45 8.45 -9.22 -1.87
N ALA A 46 8.08 -9.80 -0.74
CA ALA A 46 8.87 -9.76 0.48
C ALA A 46 8.99 -11.16 1.08
N SER A 47 10.19 -11.52 1.52
CA SER A 47 10.50 -12.80 2.16
C SER A 47 11.71 -12.62 3.08
N ASP A 48 11.56 -13.03 4.35
CA ASP A 48 12.62 -13.16 5.36
C ASP A 48 13.77 -12.13 5.25
N GLY A 49 13.50 -10.89 5.66
CA GLY A 49 14.49 -9.82 5.64
C GLY A 49 14.90 -9.31 4.26
N GLN A 50 14.29 -9.78 3.16
CA GLN A 50 14.51 -9.26 1.80
C GLN A 50 13.21 -8.80 1.13
N ILE A 51 13.31 -7.72 0.35
CA ILE A 51 12.31 -7.38 -0.65
C ILE A 51 12.87 -7.59 -2.04
N PHE A 52 12.06 -8.13 -2.94
CA PHE A 52 12.39 -8.29 -4.34
C PHE A 52 11.52 -7.36 -5.16
N VAL A 53 12.15 -6.54 -6.00
CA VAL A 53 11.47 -5.58 -6.84
C VAL A 53 11.65 -5.97 -8.29
N VAL A 54 10.53 -6.06 -9.00
CA VAL A 54 10.48 -6.20 -10.45
C VAL A 54 10.24 -4.83 -11.05
N VAL A 55 11.18 -4.35 -11.85
CA VAL A 55 11.01 -3.13 -12.65
C VAL A 55 10.84 -3.54 -14.11
N PRO A 56 9.61 -3.53 -14.68
CA PRO A 56 9.37 -4.07 -16.02
C PRO A 56 10.17 -3.38 -17.13
N GLY A 57 10.49 -2.10 -16.96
CA GLY A 57 11.33 -1.34 -17.89
C GLY A 57 12.80 -1.79 -17.90
N ASP A 58 13.32 -2.19 -16.74
CA ASP A 58 14.72 -2.63 -16.59
C ASP A 58 14.90 -4.10 -16.98
N ASN A 59 13.82 -4.89 -17.00
CA ASN A 59 13.85 -6.36 -17.21
C ASN A 59 14.80 -7.07 -16.23
N LYS A 60 14.84 -6.55 -15.00
CA LYS A 60 15.69 -7.02 -13.91
C LYS A 60 14.86 -7.23 -12.66
N ILE A 61 15.33 -8.15 -11.84
CA ILE A 61 14.89 -8.37 -10.47
C ILE A 61 16.00 -7.87 -9.56
N LYS A 62 15.64 -7.07 -8.56
CA LYS A 62 16.56 -6.53 -7.57
C LYS A 62 16.09 -6.93 -6.18
N GLY A 63 16.94 -7.65 -5.44
CA GLY A 63 16.75 -8.04 -4.05
C GLY A 63 17.45 -7.07 -3.12
N TYR A 64 16.72 -6.52 -2.16
CA TYR A 64 17.22 -5.58 -1.16
C TYR A 64 17.04 -6.17 0.23
N GLN A 65 18.13 -6.20 1.00
CA GLN A 65 18.05 -6.53 2.42
C GLN A 65 17.39 -5.42 3.21
N TYR A 66 16.66 -5.81 4.25
CA TYR A 66 16.08 -4.91 5.22
C TYR A 66 16.22 -5.47 6.62
N SER A 67 16.86 -4.70 7.49
CA SER A 67 16.98 -5.07 8.90
C SER A 67 15.86 -4.44 9.72
N SER A 68 15.40 -5.16 10.73
CA SER A 68 14.74 -4.57 11.89
C SER A 68 15.77 -4.34 13.00
N PRO A 69 15.86 -3.16 13.65
CA PRO A 69 15.17 -1.89 13.38
C PRO A 69 16.16 -0.79 12.91
N GLY A 70 15.94 -0.23 11.71
CA GLY A 70 16.64 0.95 11.23
C GLY A 70 15.90 1.58 10.04
N ILE A 71 15.42 2.82 10.20
CA ILE A 71 14.50 3.52 9.29
C ILE A 71 15.22 4.07 8.04
N ILE A 72 16.12 3.31 7.42
CA ILE A 72 16.72 3.75 6.15
C ILE A 72 16.89 2.56 5.22
N TYR A 73 15.94 2.40 4.30
CA TYR A 73 16.19 1.70 3.05
C TYR A 73 17.05 2.59 2.17
N ASP A 74 18.34 2.26 2.05
CA ASP A 74 19.19 2.81 1.01
C ASP A 74 19.18 1.86 -0.20
N ARG A 75 18.53 2.32 -1.29
CA ARG A 75 18.46 1.62 -2.58
C ARG A 75 19.82 1.26 -3.19
N ASN A 76 20.92 1.86 -2.72
CA ASN A 76 22.27 1.55 -3.20
C ASN A 76 23.07 0.74 -2.18
N GLY A 77 22.83 0.94 -0.87
CA GLY A 77 23.57 0.27 0.21
C GLY A 77 23.08 -1.14 0.53
N ASN A 78 21.81 -1.44 0.22
CA ASN A 78 21.15 -2.69 0.65
C ASN A 78 20.88 -3.69 -0.50
N LEU A 79 21.29 -3.37 -1.73
CA LEU A 79 21.15 -4.28 -2.86
C LEU A 79 22.05 -5.50 -2.65
N VAL A 80 21.45 -6.68 -2.57
CA VAL A 80 22.18 -7.95 -2.36
C VAL A 80 22.16 -8.85 -3.58
N THR A 81 21.08 -8.82 -4.34
CA THR A 81 20.91 -9.67 -5.52
C THR A 81 20.41 -8.82 -6.67
N GLU A 82 21.02 -8.94 -7.84
CA GLU A 82 20.51 -8.37 -9.08
C GLU A 82 20.72 -9.37 -10.20
N PHE A 83 19.64 -9.74 -10.88
CA PHE A 83 19.70 -10.65 -12.02
C PHE A 83 18.63 -10.31 -13.05
N GLY A 84 18.79 -10.88 -14.24
CA GLY A 84 17.95 -10.56 -15.39
C GLY A 84 18.61 -9.63 -16.39
N SER A 85 18.15 -9.75 -17.63
CA SER A 85 18.42 -8.82 -18.72
C SER A 85 17.31 -8.92 -19.76
N LEU A 86 17.17 -7.92 -20.63
CA LEU A 86 16.21 -7.99 -21.72
C LEU A 86 16.50 -9.18 -22.64
N GLY A 87 15.50 -10.02 -22.89
CA GLY A 87 15.58 -11.09 -23.88
C GLY A 87 14.65 -12.27 -23.57
N ALA A 88 14.88 -13.39 -24.27
CA ALA A 88 14.05 -14.58 -24.21
C ALA A 88 14.82 -15.86 -23.81
N LYS A 89 16.13 -15.77 -23.56
CA LYS A 89 16.93 -16.90 -23.04
C LYS A 89 16.64 -17.14 -21.55
N ASP A 90 17.21 -18.19 -21.01
CA ASP A 90 17.13 -18.50 -19.58
C ASP A 90 17.79 -17.37 -18.77
N GLY A 91 17.10 -16.91 -17.72
CA GLY A 91 17.52 -15.74 -16.95
C GLY A 91 17.41 -14.41 -17.68
N GLN A 92 16.79 -14.36 -18.86
CA GLN A 92 16.39 -13.12 -19.52
C GLN A 92 14.87 -12.92 -19.44
N PHE A 93 14.43 -11.68 -19.42
CA PHE A 93 13.02 -11.32 -19.28
C PHE A 93 12.56 -10.35 -20.36
N GLN A 94 11.25 -10.34 -20.60
CA GLN A 94 10.57 -9.33 -21.38
C GLN A 94 9.30 -8.86 -20.65
N LYS A 95 9.40 -7.67 -20.03
CA LYS A 95 8.39 -7.08 -19.15
C LYS A 95 7.93 -8.07 -18.06
N PRO A 96 8.84 -8.52 -17.18
CA PRO A 96 8.45 -9.32 -16.04
C PRO A 96 7.48 -8.51 -15.17
N LYS A 97 6.49 -9.18 -14.56
CA LYS A 97 5.47 -8.51 -13.74
C LYS A 97 5.32 -9.16 -12.36
N GLY A 98 4.76 -10.36 -12.30
CA GLY A 98 4.58 -11.13 -11.06
C GLY A 98 5.88 -11.62 -10.49
N ILE A 99 6.00 -11.58 -9.18
CA ILE A 99 7.09 -12.20 -8.42
C ILE A 99 6.54 -12.78 -7.12
N ASP A 100 7.02 -13.95 -6.76
CA ASP A 100 6.77 -14.55 -5.45
C ASP A 100 8.02 -15.29 -4.98
N VAL A 101 8.19 -15.39 -3.67
CA VAL A 101 9.35 -16.04 -3.07
C VAL A 101 8.87 -17.05 -2.05
N SER A 102 9.27 -18.31 -2.21
CA SER A 102 8.92 -19.40 -1.31
C SER A 102 9.90 -20.54 -1.45
N GLU A 103 10.15 -21.28 -0.35
CA GLU A 103 11.04 -22.45 -0.34
C GLU A 103 12.41 -22.20 -1.01
N ASP A 104 13.07 -21.09 -0.67
CA ASP A 104 14.36 -20.67 -1.24
C ASP A 104 14.36 -20.49 -2.77
N LYS A 105 13.19 -20.29 -3.38
CA LYS A 105 13.02 -20.04 -4.81
C LYS A 105 12.33 -18.72 -5.07
N ILE A 106 12.73 -18.09 -6.16
CA ILE A 106 12.09 -16.90 -6.72
C ILE A 106 11.33 -17.32 -7.97
N PHE A 107 10.03 -17.09 -7.99
CA PHE A 107 9.16 -17.36 -9.12
C PHE A 107 8.83 -16.04 -9.81
N VAL A 108 9.04 -15.95 -11.12
CA VAL A 108 8.82 -14.71 -11.88
C VAL A 108 7.92 -14.96 -13.07
N ALA A 109 6.84 -14.19 -13.17
CA ALA A 109 6.00 -14.14 -14.36
C ALA A 109 6.65 -13.26 -15.44
N ASP A 110 7.24 -13.91 -16.44
CA ASP A 110 7.92 -13.29 -17.57
C ASP A 110 6.91 -12.97 -18.67
N SER A 111 6.09 -11.95 -18.43
CA SER A 111 4.78 -11.78 -19.06
C SER A 111 4.80 -11.71 -20.58
N SER A 112 5.76 -11.01 -21.20
CA SER A 112 5.80 -10.90 -22.66
C SER A 112 6.53 -12.06 -23.34
N ASN A 113 7.17 -12.94 -22.56
CA ASN A 113 7.68 -14.23 -23.03
C ASN A 113 6.69 -15.39 -22.73
N TYR A 114 5.52 -15.09 -22.14
CA TYR A 114 4.42 -16.05 -21.94
C TYR A 114 4.82 -17.29 -21.13
N ARG A 115 5.62 -17.09 -20.09
CA ARG A 115 6.19 -18.17 -19.29
C ARG A 115 6.40 -17.74 -17.84
N ILE A 116 6.60 -18.73 -16.97
CA ILE A 116 7.14 -18.55 -15.63
C ILE A 116 8.60 -19.01 -15.64
N GLN A 117 9.48 -18.25 -14.98
CA GLN A 117 10.85 -18.67 -14.71
C GLN A 117 11.08 -18.78 -13.21
N VAL A 118 11.84 -19.79 -12.80
CA VAL A 118 12.14 -20.10 -11.40
C VAL A 118 13.65 -20.03 -11.18
N PHE A 119 14.04 -19.39 -10.09
CA PHE A 119 15.42 -19.11 -9.71
C PHE A 119 15.66 -19.52 -8.26
N ASP A 120 16.92 -19.70 -7.88
CA ASP A 120 17.30 -19.69 -6.46
C ASP A 120 17.39 -18.25 -5.93
N LEU A 121 17.65 -18.10 -4.62
CA LEU A 121 17.76 -16.78 -3.97
C LEU A 121 18.97 -15.95 -4.45
N ASP A 122 19.98 -16.59 -5.03
CA ASP A 122 21.15 -15.94 -5.64
C ASP A 122 20.86 -15.45 -7.07
N GLY A 123 19.68 -15.76 -7.61
CA GLY A 123 19.26 -15.37 -8.96
C GLY A 123 19.75 -16.31 -10.07
N ASN A 124 20.25 -17.50 -9.73
CA ASN A 124 20.60 -18.50 -10.73
C ASN A 124 19.33 -19.15 -11.29
N PHE A 125 19.27 -19.27 -12.61
CA PHE A 125 18.15 -19.93 -13.29
C PHE A 125 18.09 -21.41 -12.92
N LEU A 126 16.92 -21.88 -12.49
CA LEU A 126 16.66 -23.29 -12.20
C LEU A 126 15.91 -23.95 -13.36
N PHE A 127 14.70 -23.47 -13.65
CA PHE A 127 13.86 -23.99 -14.73
C PHE A 127 12.80 -22.97 -15.15
N LYS A 128 12.04 -23.32 -16.19
CA LYS A 128 10.91 -22.53 -16.69
C LYS A 128 9.82 -23.44 -17.22
N PHE A 129 8.60 -22.93 -17.23
CA PHE A 129 7.45 -23.61 -17.83
C PHE A 129 6.49 -22.62 -18.48
N GLY A 130 5.70 -23.16 -19.39
CA GLY A 130 4.74 -22.42 -20.19
C GLY A 130 5.25 -21.91 -21.53
N SER A 131 4.28 -21.51 -22.36
CA SER A 131 4.50 -20.96 -23.70
C SER A 131 3.26 -20.16 -24.12
N LYS A 132 3.35 -19.38 -25.20
CA LYS A 132 2.21 -18.61 -25.69
C LYS A 132 1.04 -19.50 -26.12
N GLY A 133 -0.17 -19.18 -25.65
CA GLY A 133 -1.41 -19.77 -26.17
C GLY A 133 -2.52 -19.86 -25.15
N LYS A 134 -3.50 -20.72 -25.42
CA LYS A 134 -4.74 -20.88 -24.62
C LYS A 134 -4.93 -22.28 -24.04
N LEU A 135 -4.10 -23.24 -24.43
CA LEU A 135 -4.17 -24.61 -23.93
C LEU A 135 -3.68 -24.68 -22.47
N ASP A 136 -3.83 -25.84 -21.87
CA ASP A 136 -3.33 -26.12 -20.51
C ASP A 136 -1.82 -25.95 -20.46
N GLY A 137 -1.36 -25.20 -19.47
CA GLY A 137 0.06 -24.83 -19.33
C GLY A 137 0.55 -23.80 -20.34
N GLN A 138 -0.29 -23.29 -21.24
CA GLN A 138 0.04 -22.11 -22.07
C GLN A 138 -0.49 -20.83 -21.42
N PHE A 139 0.16 -19.71 -21.70
CA PHE A 139 -0.19 -18.41 -21.14
C PHE A 139 -0.40 -17.35 -22.21
N ASP A 140 -1.22 -16.36 -21.90
CA ASP A 140 -1.31 -15.08 -22.58
C ASP A 140 -1.29 -13.95 -21.54
N CYS A 141 -0.12 -13.29 -21.45
CA CYS A 141 0.16 -12.20 -20.53
C CYS A 141 0.01 -12.58 -19.03
N PRO A 142 0.78 -13.56 -18.51
CA PRO A 142 0.71 -13.93 -17.10
C PRO A 142 1.11 -12.74 -16.23
N GLN A 143 0.27 -12.34 -15.27
CA GLN A 143 0.43 -11.10 -14.50
C GLN A 143 1.05 -11.31 -13.13
N ASP A 144 0.74 -12.46 -12.53
CA ASP A 144 1.07 -12.74 -11.16
C ASP A 144 1.20 -14.23 -10.88
N ILE A 145 1.89 -14.53 -9.80
CA ILE A 145 2.21 -15.88 -9.38
C ILE A 145 2.19 -15.96 -7.85
N LYS A 146 1.70 -17.07 -7.30
CA LYS A 146 1.78 -17.40 -5.87
C LYS A 146 2.12 -18.86 -5.67
N PHE A 147 3.03 -19.13 -4.74
CA PHE A 147 3.28 -20.48 -4.24
C PHE A 147 2.48 -20.71 -2.96
N TYR A 148 1.69 -21.77 -2.93
CA TYR A 148 0.90 -22.13 -1.76
C TYR A 148 0.70 -23.64 -1.67
N LYS A 149 1.00 -24.24 -0.51
CA LYS A 149 0.86 -25.68 -0.24
C LYS A 149 1.40 -26.57 -1.37
N ASN A 150 2.64 -26.33 -1.80
CA ASN A 150 3.34 -27.07 -2.87
C ASN A 150 2.66 -26.99 -4.25
N GLN A 151 1.91 -25.92 -4.50
CA GLN A 151 1.31 -25.64 -5.79
C GLN A 151 1.64 -24.21 -6.21
N ILE A 152 1.74 -24.02 -7.52
CA ILE A 152 2.00 -22.73 -8.14
C ILE A 152 0.71 -22.27 -8.81
N TYR A 153 0.19 -21.13 -8.37
CA TYR A 153 -0.97 -20.48 -8.94
C TYR A 153 -0.51 -19.34 -9.83
N VAL A 154 -1.03 -19.26 -11.05
CA VAL A 154 -0.61 -18.25 -12.05
C VAL A 154 -1.83 -17.56 -12.62
N VAL A 155 -1.85 -16.23 -12.53
CA VAL A 155 -2.87 -15.40 -13.17
C VAL A 155 -2.54 -15.25 -14.65
N ASP A 156 -3.37 -15.84 -15.50
CA ASP A 156 -3.26 -15.82 -16.95
C ASP A 156 -4.26 -14.81 -17.53
N SER A 157 -3.90 -13.53 -17.41
CA SER A 157 -4.83 -12.39 -17.52
C SER A 157 -5.56 -12.28 -18.84
N ASP A 158 -4.86 -12.35 -19.98
CA ASP A 158 -5.52 -12.17 -21.29
C ASP A 158 -6.27 -13.46 -21.72
N ASN A 159 -6.08 -14.57 -20.99
CA ASN A 159 -6.92 -15.76 -21.07
C ASN A 159 -8.01 -15.82 -19.99
N HIS A 160 -8.14 -14.80 -19.14
CA HIS A 160 -9.25 -14.67 -18.18
C HIS A 160 -9.36 -15.84 -17.18
N ARG A 161 -8.23 -16.33 -16.69
CA ARG A 161 -8.20 -17.53 -15.83
C ARG A 161 -7.05 -17.51 -14.84
N ILE A 162 -7.14 -18.40 -13.85
CA ILE A 162 -6.01 -18.81 -13.01
C ILE A 162 -5.68 -20.26 -13.37
N GLN A 163 -4.39 -20.56 -13.51
CA GLN A 163 -3.89 -21.92 -13.72
C GLN A 163 -3.07 -22.38 -12.52
N ILE A 164 -3.20 -23.65 -12.17
CA ILE A 164 -2.55 -24.29 -11.03
C ILE A 164 -1.58 -25.34 -11.56
N PHE A 165 -0.38 -25.35 -11.00
CA PHE A 165 0.71 -26.25 -11.37
C PHE A 165 1.31 -26.91 -10.13
N ASP A 166 1.98 -28.05 -10.33
CA ASP A 166 2.84 -28.61 -9.30
C ASP A 166 4.17 -27.82 -9.20
N ILE A 167 5.00 -28.22 -8.24
CA ILE A 167 6.31 -27.59 -7.99
C ILE A 167 7.30 -27.71 -9.15
N ASP A 168 7.07 -28.64 -10.08
CA ASP A 168 7.91 -28.89 -11.26
C ASP A 168 7.38 -28.14 -12.50
N GLY A 169 6.25 -27.43 -12.37
CA GLY A 169 5.62 -26.65 -13.44
C GLY A 169 4.71 -27.47 -14.36
N ASN A 170 4.28 -28.67 -13.95
CA ASN A 170 3.27 -29.44 -14.68
C ASN A 170 1.87 -28.93 -14.35
N PHE A 171 1.03 -28.81 -15.36
CA PHE A 171 -0.34 -28.35 -15.21
C PHE A 171 -1.17 -29.33 -14.36
N ILE A 172 -1.92 -28.81 -13.39
CA ILE A 172 -2.85 -29.56 -12.54
C ILE A 172 -4.30 -29.23 -12.94
N SER A 173 -4.67 -27.95 -12.87
CA SER A 173 -6.05 -27.51 -13.07
C SER A 173 -6.11 -26.01 -13.40
N LYS A 174 -7.30 -25.51 -13.71
CA LYS A 174 -7.56 -24.09 -13.96
C LYS A 174 -9.00 -23.76 -13.63
N PHE A 175 -9.26 -22.49 -13.38
CA PHE A 175 -10.61 -21.96 -13.23
C PHE A 175 -10.71 -20.52 -13.75
N GLY A 176 -11.95 -20.06 -13.92
CA GLY A 176 -12.28 -18.77 -14.52
C GLY A 176 -12.55 -18.88 -16.02
N SER A 177 -13.39 -17.96 -16.48
CA SER A 177 -13.76 -17.75 -17.88
C SER A 177 -13.98 -16.26 -18.11
N GLU A 178 -13.82 -15.80 -19.35
CA GLU A 178 -14.06 -14.39 -19.67
C GLU A 178 -15.50 -13.97 -19.35
N GLY A 179 -15.64 -12.93 -18.52
CA GLY A 179 -16.94 -12.36 -18.21
C GLY A 179 -16.88 -11.40 -17.02
N LYS A 180 -18.04 -10.94 -16.56
CA LYS A 180 -18.17 -9.99 -15.43
C LYS A 180 -19.09 -10.51 -14.32
N GLY A 181 -19.71 -11.68 -14.51
CA GLY A 181 -20.51 -12.34 -13.50
C GLY A 181 -19.66 -12.84 -12.33
N ASP A 182 -20.33 -13.40 -11.34
CA ASP A 182 -19.70 -14.09 -10.22
C ASP A 182 -18.98 -15.34 -10.72
N GLY A 183 -17.70 -15.48 -10.38
CA GLY A 183 -16.85 -16.59 -10.83
C GLY A 183 -16.29 -16.46 -12.24
N GLU A 184 -16.78 -15.50 -13.04
CA GLU A 184 -16.17 -15.09 -14.30
C GLU A 184 -15.08 -14.04 -14.05
N LEU A 185 -14.01 -14.05 -14.84
CA LEU A 185 -12.87 -13.15 -14.69
C LEU A 185 -12.71 -12.24 -15.92
N LYS A 186 -12.52 -10.93 -15.71
CA LYS A 186 -12.18 -9.94 -16.73
C LYS A 186 -10.80 -9.35 -16.50
N LYS A 187 -9.81 -9.94 -17.18
CA LYS A 187 -8.40 -9.53 -17.06
C LYS A 187 -7.95 -9.47 -15.59
N PRO A 188 -8.04 -10.63 -14.89
CA PRO A 188 -7.56 -10.73 -13.51
C PRO A 188 -6.09 -10.30 -13.46
N TYR A 189 -5.67 -9.63 -12.38
CA TYR A 189 -4.37 -8.96 -12.37
C TYR A 189 -3.44 -9.48 -11.28
N LYS A 190 -3.57 -9.01 -10.04
CA LYS A 190 -2.81 -9.47 -8.87
C LYS A 190 -3.70 -10.26 -7.93
N PHE A 191 -3.11 -11.14 -7.14
CA PHE A 191 -3.87 -11.95 -6.20
C PHE A 191 -3.03 -12.37 -5.01
N ASP A 192 -3.71 -12.77 -3.96
CA ASP A 192 -3.07 -13.40 -2.80
C ASP A 192 -3.86 -14.62 -2.35
N ILE A 193 -3.17 -15.54 -1.65
CA ILE A 193 -3.79 -16.74 -1.09
C ILE A 193 -3.64 -16.72 0.43
N TYR A 194 -4.77 -16.78 1.13
CA TYR A 194 -4.81 -16.82 2.59
C TYR A 194 -5.92 -17.74 3.06
N ASP A 195 -5.60 -18.62 4.02
CA ASP A 195 -6.56 -19.56 4.62
C ASP A 195 -7.42 -20.30 3.57
N ASP A 196 -6.73 -20.95 2.62
CA ASP A 196 -7.33 -21.71 1.51
C ASP A 196 -8.30 -20.92 0.61
N LYS A 197 -8.22 -19.59 0.62
CA LYS A 197 -8.99 -18.69 -0.24
C LYS A 197 -8.07 -17.86 -1.13
N ILE A 198 -8.50 -17.67 -2.37
CA ILE A 198 -7.82 -16.91 -3.41
C ILE A 198 -8.53 -15.57 -3.54
N PHE A 199 -7.85 -14.47 -3.24
CA PHE A 199 -8.37 -13.11 -3.34
C PHE A 199 -7.75 -12.44 -4.56
N ILE A 200 -8.54 -12.14 -5.59
CA ILE A 200 -8.03 -11.62 -6.85
C ILE A 200 -8.62 -10.26 -7.22
N VAL A 201 -7.76 -9.31 -7.57
CA VAL A 201 -8.20 -7.99 -8.05
C VAL A 201 -8.49 -8.01 -9.55
N GLU A 202 -9.57 -7.32 -9.92
CA GLU A 202 -9.97 -7.08 -11.31
C GLU A 202 -10.00 -5.57 -11.59
N PRO A 203 -8.86 -4.97 -12.01
CA PRO A 203 -8.73 -3.52 -12.14
C PRO A 203 -9.76 -2.89 -13.08
N PHE A 204 -10.16 -3.61 -14.13
CA PHE A 204 -11.10 -3.11 -15.14
C PHE A 204 -12.57 -3.30 -14.76
N VAL A 205 -12.84 -3.93 -13.62
CA VAL A 205 -14.18 -4.12 -13.05
C VAL A 205 -14.28 -3.48 -11.65
N SER A 206 -13.18 -2.92 -11.13
CA SER A 206 -13.12 -2.24 -9.83
C SER A 206 -13.62 -3.10 -8.67
N ARG A 207 -13.29 -4.40 -8.69
CA ARG A 207 -13.71 -5.36 -7.65
C ARG A 207 -12.59 -6.32 -7.27
N VAL A 208 -12.79 -6.97 -6.13
CA VAL A 208 -12.07 -8.17 -5.69
C VAL A 208 -13.04 -9.34 -5.72
N GLN A 209 -12.62 -10.47 -6.28
CA GLN A 209 -13.36 -11.74 -6.16
C GLN A 209 -12.59 -12.71 -5.28
N VAL A 210 -13.34 -13.53 -4.53
CA VAL A 210 -12.79 -14.53 -3.61
C VAL A 210 -13.26 -15.91 -4.01
N PHE A 211 -12.32 -16.85 -4.10
CA PHE A 211 -12.54 -18.23 -4.50
C PHE A 211 -11.97 -19.19 -3.46
N ASP A 212 -12.45 -20.43 -3.43
CA ASP A 212 -11.71 -21.52 -2.78
C ASP A 212 -10.57 -22.04 -3.69
N LEU A 213 -9.72 -22.94 -3.16
CA LEU A 213 -8.63 -23.54 -3.94
C LEU A 213 -9.09 -24.40 -5.12
N ALA A 214 -10.35 -24.85 -5.13
CA ALA A 214 -10.93 -25.59 -6.26
C ALA A 214 -11.44 -24.65 -7.37
N GLY A 215 -11.44 -23.34 -7.13
CA GLY A 215 -11.90 -22.33 -8.08
C GLY A 215 -13.39 -22.05 -8.01
N ASN A 216 -14.08 -22.49 -6.95
CA ASN A 216 -15.47 -22.13 -6.73
C ASN A 216 -15.54 -20.69 -6.20
N PHE A 217 -16.41 -19.89 -6.79
CA PHE A 217 -16.69 -18.53 -6.32
C PHE A 217 -17.31 -18.57 -4.91
N LEU A 218 -16.82 -17.70 -4.03
CA LEU A 218 -17.33 -17.53 -2.67
C LEU A 218 -18.11 -16.22 -2.53
N PHE A 219 -17.44 -15.09 -2.77
CA PHE A 219 -18.04 -13.76 -2.72
C PHE A 219 -17.17 -12.75 -3.49
N ASN A 220 -17.67 -11.52 -3.63
CA ASN A 220 -16.93 -10.39 -4.16
C ASN A 220 -17.24 -9.11 -3.38
N PHE A 221 -16.36 -8.12 -3.47
CA PHE A 221 -16.58 -6.80 -2.90
C PHE A 221 -15.86 -5.73 -3.73
N GLY A 222 -16.25 -4.48 -3.48
CA GLY A 222 -15.81 -3.33 -4.26
C GLY A 222 -16.73 -3.02 -5.44
N SER A 223 -16.77 -1.74 -5.78
CA SER A 223 -17.47 -1.19 -6.95
C SER A 223 -16.72 0.04 -7.43
N GLU A 224 -16.89 0.43 -8.69
CA GLU A 224 -16.24 1.64 -9.20
C GLU A 224 -16.69 2.88 -8.44
N GLY A 225 -15.74 3.62 -7.85
CA GLY A 225 -16.04 4.87 -7.15
C GLY A 225 -14.89 5.35 -6.26
N SER A 226 -15.22 6.24 -5.32
CA SER A 226 -14.24 6.88 -4.43
C SER A 226 -14.65 6.90 -2.95
N ASP A 227 -15.84 6.42 -2.64
CA ASP A 227 -16.30 6.30 -1.25
C ASP A 227 -15.60 5.11 -0.56
N ASN A 228 -15.85 4.96 0.74
CA ASN A 228 -15.29 3.86 1.52
C ASN A 228 -15.83 2.52 1.00
N GLY A 229 -14.93 1.60 0.69
CA GLY A 229 -15.25 0.31 0.11
C GLY A 229 -15.44 0.33 -1.42
N GLU A 230 -15.52 1.50 -2.04
CA GLU A 230 -15.45 1.63 -3.51
C GLU A 230 -14.00 1.67 -3.97
N LEU A 231 -13.71 1.05 -5.10
CA LEU A 231 -12.37 0.93 -5.67
C LEU A 231 -12.33 1.62 -7.03
N LYS A 232 -11.18 2.14 -7.42
CA LYS A 232 -10.93 2.68 -8.75
C LYS A 232 -9.61 2.16 -9.28
N TYR A 233 -9.71 1.26 -10.26
CA TYR A 233 -8.54 0.65 -10.89
C TYR A 233 -7.58 -0.03 -9.89
N PRO A 234 -8.09 -0.88 -8.98
CA PRO A 234 -7.27 -1.53 -7.96
C PRO A 234 -6.16 -2.39 -8.59
N GLN A 235 -4.92 -2.27 -8.11
CA GLN A 235 -3.76 -2.90 -8.77
C GLN A 235 -3.21 -4.11 -8.05
N ASP A 236 -3.24 -4.12 -6.72
CA ASP A 236 -2.56 -5.15 -5.94
C ASP A 236 -3.32 -5.44 -4.65
N ILE A 237 -3.11 -6.63 -4.13
CA ILE A 237 -3.81 -7.15 -2.97
C ILE A 237 -2.88 -8.03 -2.13
N VAL A 238 -2.93 -7.87 -0.82
CA VAL A 238 -2.28 -8.76 0.13
C VAL A 238 -3.21 -9.01 1.31
N VAL A 239 -3.22 -10.23 1.82
CA VAL A 239 -4.02 -10.63 2.98
C VAL A 239 -3.08 -10.99 4.11
N TRP A 240 -3.23 -10.30 5.24
CA TRP A 240 -2.39 -10.53 6.40
C TRP A 240 -3.20 -10.38 7.69
N LYS A 241 -3.13 -11.38 8.56
CA LYS A 241 -3.87 -11.44 9.84
C LYS A 241 -5.37 -11.10 9.67
N GLU A 242 -6.04 -11.81 8.77
CA GLU A 242 -7.48 -11.65 8.47
C GLU A 242 -7.89 -10.24 8.00
N LYS A 243 -6.94 -9.48 7.44
CA LYS A 243 -7.18 -8.17 6.84
C LYS A 243 -6.70 -8.16 5.40
N ILE A 244 -7.53 -7.59 4.53
CA ILE A 244 -7.27 -7.49 3.10
C ILE A 244 -6.83 -6.06 2.82
N PHE A 245 -5.64 -5.88 2.26
CA PHE A 245 -5.12 -4.59 1.85
C PHE A 245 -5.19 -4.51 0.33
N VAL A 246 -5.88 -3.51 -0.19
CA VAL A 246 -6.03 -3.32 -1.64
C VAL A 246 -5.44 -1.98 -2.04
N THR A 247 -4.52 -1.98 -3.01
CA THR A 247 -4.00 -0.75 -3.60
C THR A 247 -5.04 -0.16 -4.55
N ASP A 248 -5.68 0.92 -4.13
CA ASP A 248 -6.72 1.62 -4.87
C ASP A 248 -6.09 2.75 -5.70
N LEU A 249 -5.36 2.33 -6.74
CA LEU A 249 -4.46 3.19 -7.51
C LEU A 249 -5.16 4.44 -8.06
N GLY A 250 -6.38 4.31 -8.57
CA GLY A 250 -7.12 5.42 -9.17
C GLY A 250 -7.58 6.48 -8.18
N ASN A 251 -7.62 6.14 -6.89
CA ASN A 251 -7.92 7.04 -5.79
C ASN A 251 -6.68 7.41 -4.96
N ASN A 252 -5.50 6.94 -5.37
CA ASN A 252 -4.22 7.17 -4.69
C ASN A 252 -4.28 6.85 -3.19
N ARG A 253 -4.80 5.67 -2.85
CA ARG A 253 -4.94 5.21 -1.46
C ARG A 253 -4.76 3.71 -1.37
N ILE A 254 -4.62 3.21 -0.16
CA ILE A 254 -4.71 1.78 0.14
C ILE A 254 -5.86 1.61 1.13
N GLN A 255 -6.82 0.75 0.76
CA GLN A 255 -7.96 0.44 1.62
C GLN A 255 -7.74 -0.90 2.32
N ILE A 256 -8.18 -0.97 3.57
CA ILE A 256 -8.11 -2.15 4.42
C ILE A 256 -9.54 -2.63 4.64
N PHE A 257 -9.77 -3.90 4.34
CA PHE A 257 -11.03 -4.60 4.54
C PHE A 257 -10.85 -5.71 5.59
N ASP A 258 -11.93 -6.16 6.19
CA ASP A 258 -11.93 -7.43 6.91
C ASP A 258 -11.91 -8.60 5.93
N ILE A 259 -11.77 -9.82 6.47
CA ILE A 259 -11.67 -11.03 5.66
C ILE A 259 -12.93 -11.34 4.85
N ASP A 260 -14.08 -10.76 5.24
CA ASP A 260 -15.37 -10.90 4.56
C ASP A 260 -15.58 -9.81 3.49
N GLY A 261 -14.62 -8.90 3.31
CA GLY A 261 -14.67 -7.85 2.29
C GLY A 261 -15.38 -6.57 2.72
N ASN A 262 -15.67 -6.38 4.02
CA ASN A 262 -16.24 -5.13 4.51
C ASN A 262 -15.12 -4.11 4.72
N PHE A 263 -15.35 -2.86 4.30
CA PHE A 263 -14.40 -1.77 4.53
C PHE A 263 -14.18 -1.55 6.03
N VAL A 264 -12.90 -1.45 6.43
CA VAL A 264 -12.50 -1.19 7.81
C VAL A 264 -11.91 0.21 7.93
N THR A 265 -10.84 0.49 7.18
CA THR A 265 -10.11 1.76 7.25
C THR A 265 -9.21 1.93 6.02
N MET A 266 -8.42 3.00 5.98
CA MET A 266 -7.34 3.21 5.01
C MET A 266 -5.99 3.01 5.70
N LEU A 267 -4.98 2.60 4.92
CA LEU A 267 -3.61 2.58 5.41
C LEU A 267 -3.13 4.02 5.64
N SER A 268 -2.74 4.34 6.87
CA SER A 268 -2.18 5.64 7.26
C SER A 268 -1.02 5.45 8.24
N SER A 269 -0.02 6.33 8.18
CA SER A 269 1.07 6.40 9.17
C SER A 269 0.96 7.68 9.99
N ASN A 270 1.22 7.57 11.30
CA ASN A 270 1.35 8.71 12.19
C ASN A 270 2.70 9.43 12.05
N VAL A 271 3.67 8.83 11.34
CA VAL A 271 5.05 9.31 11.36
C VAL A 271 5.27 10.47 10.40
N ILE A 272 4.76 10.45 9.17
CA ILE A 272 4.69 11.63 8.26
C ILE A 272 3.62 11.34 7.20
N HIS A 273 2.70 12.28 6.95
CA HIS A 273 1.76 12.24 5.83
C HIS A 273 2.48 12.50 4.49
N GLU A 274 3.17 11.50 3.93
CA GLU A 274 3.26 11.47 2.47
C GLU A 274 1.96 10.85 1.96
N LYS A 275 1.08 11.69 1.41
CA LYS A 275 -0.09 11.25 0.67
C LYS A 275 0.42 10.30 -0.43
N PHE A 276 -0.14 9.09 -0.50
CA PHE A 276 0.18 8.19 -1.61
C PHE A 276 -0.05 8.92 -2.94
N GLU A 277 0.91 8.80 -3.85
CA GLU A 277 0.79 9.42 -5.17
C GLU A 277 0.24 8.44 -6.20
N ARG A 278 0.79 7.22 -6.23
CA ARG A 278 0.41 6.09 -7.09
C ARG A 278 0.83 4.77 -6.43
N PRO A 279 0.14 4.32 -5.37
CA PRO A 279 0.47 3.07 -4.68
C PRO A 279 0.14 1.91 -5.63
N HIS A 280 1.16 1.31 -6.23
CA HIS A 280 0.98 0.32 -7.29
C HIS A 280 0.97 -1.10 -6.74
N SER A 281 1.96 -1.44 -5.91
CA SER A 281 2.16 -2.79 -5.39
C SER A 281 2.37 -2.76 -3.88
N ILE A 282 1.99 -3.83 -3.22
CA ILE A 282 2.06 -3.97 -1.77
C ILE A 282 2.58 -5.37 -1.42
N ALA A 283 3.48 -5.44 -0.44
CA ALA A 283 3.93 -6.70 0.13
C ALA A 283 4.02 -6.58 1.65
N ILE A 284 3.85 -7.69 2.35
CA ILE A 284 3.95 -7.74 3.81
C ILE A 284 4.91 -8.86 4.21
N SER A 285 5.86 -8.55 5.07
CA SER A 285 6.77 -9.52 5.67
C SER A 285 7.33 -8.94 6.98
N ASP A 286 7.61 -9.78 7.97
CA ASP A 286 8.20 -9.38 9.26
C ASP A 286 7.49 -8.19 9.96
N ASN A 287 6.15 -8.20 9.96
CA ASN A 287 5.32 -7.11 10.52
C ASN A 287 5.53 -5.74 9.85
N LYS A 288 6.13 -5.71 8.66
CA LYS A 288 6.27 -4.52 7.83
C LYS A 288 5.43 -4.62 6.57
N ILE A 289 4.84 -3.49 6.20
CA ILE A 289 4.10 -3.30 4.95
C ILE A 289 4.98 -2.46 4.04
N PHE A 290 5.31 -3.00 2.87
CA PHE A 290 6.07 -2.34 1.84
C PHE A 290 5.11 -1.89 0.75
N VAL A 291 5.06 -0.60 0.48
CA VAL A 291 4.20 -0.02 -0.55
C VAL A 291 5.07 0.60 -1.63
N ALA A 292 4.95 0.04 -2.82
CA ALA A 292 5.50 0.61 -4.03
C ALA A 292 4.71 1.87 -4.45
N ASP A 293 5.19 3.07 -4.11
CA ASP A 293 4.61 4.35 -4.51
C ASP A 293 5.45 5.08 -5.61
N SER A 294 4.80 5.77 -6.55
CA SER A 294 5.43 6.35 -7.76
C SER A 294 4.89 7.78 -7.98
N PRO A 295 5.71 8.77 -8.39
CA PRO A 295 6.47 8.78 -9.65
C PRO A 295 7.98 8.53 -9.52
N VAL A 296 8.57 8.59 -8.33
CA VAL A 296 10.00 8.30 -8.13
C VAL A 296 10.06 6.99 -7.37
N TYR A 297 10.68 5.94 -7.92
CA TYR A 297 10.82 4.59 -7.33
C TYR A 297 11.03 4.60 -5.80
N HIS A 298 9.94 4.64 -5.03
CA HIS A 298 9.93 4.88 -3.60
C HIS A 298 9.08 3.83 -2.91
N VAL A 299 9.74 2.93 -2.19
CA VAL A 299 9.04 1.97 -1.34
C VAL A 299 8.80 2.64 0.00
N GLN A 300 7.54 2.98 0.28
CA GLN A 300 7.12 3.41 1.60
C GLN A 300 7.00 2.19 2.53
N ILE A 301 7.36 2.36 3.80
CA ILE A 301 7.40 1.25 4.77
C ILE A 301 6.59 1.64 5.99
N PHE A 302 5.70 0.75 6.39
CA PHE A 302 4.82 0.92 7.53
C PHE A 302 4.98 -0.26 8.48
N GLU A 303 4.90 0.00 9.78
CA GLU A 303 4.72 -1.07 10.75
C GLU A 303 3.27 -1.54 10.71
N ALA A 304 3.08 -2.84 10.55
CA ALA A 304 1.76 -3.44 10.41
C ALA A 304 0.97 -3.39 11.74
N SER A 305 1.67 -3.29 12.88
CA SER A 305 1.06 -3.05 14.20
C SER A 305 0.37 -1.69 14.29
N ASP A 306 0.96 -0.67 13.68
CA ASP A 306 0.52 0.73 13.79
C ASP A 306 -0.70 0.99 12.91
N THR A 307 -0.92 0.11 11.91
CA THR A 307 -1.93 0.26 10.85
C THR A 307 -3.15 -0.61 11.06
N LEU A 308 -3.04 -1.71 11.82
CA LEU A 308 -4.15 -2.64 12.09
C LEU A 308 -4.85 -2.43 13.43
N GLY A 309 -4.54 -1.35 14.16
CA GLY A 309 -5.24 -1.05 15.41
C GLY A 309 -5.15 -2.19 16.42
N GLN A 310 -4.00 -2.87 16.52
CA GLN A 310 -3.72 -3.61 17.74
C GLN A 310 -3.74 -2.58 18.86
N LYS A 311 -4.80 -2.64 19.68
CA LYS A 311 -4.92 -1.91 20.93
C LYS A 311 -3.78 -2.34 21.86
N ASN A 312 -2.58 -1.83 21.62
CA ASN A 312 -1.79 -1.36 22.73
C ASN A 312 -2.57 -0.17 23.25
N VAL A 313 -3.24 -0.38 24.39
CA VAL A 313 -3.92 0.66 25.15
C VAL A 313 -2.85 1.67 25.55
N GLN A 314 -2.59 2.62 24.67
CA GLN A 314 -2.14 3.94 25.04
C GLN A 314 -3.36 4.87 24.99
N PRO A 315 -3.50 5.80 25.93
CA PRO A 315 -4.74 6.55 26.11
C PRO A 315 -5.11 7.28 24.82
N GLU A 316 -6.41 7.24 24.47
CA GLU A 316 -6.98 7.99 23.35
C GLU A 316 -6.43 9.42 23.32
N GLU A 317 -5.77 9.82 22.23
CA GLU A 317 -5.55 11.24 21.95
C GLU A 317 -6.90 11.89 21.71
N THR A 318 -7.43 12.56 22.73
CA THR A 318 -8.57 13.44 22.59
C THR A 318 -8.14 14.64 21.75
N SER A 319 -8.45 14.59 20.45
CA SER A 319 -8.38 15.75 19.56
C SER A 319 -9.31 16.84 20.10
N ILE A 320 -8.74 17.95 20.55
CA ILE A 320 -9.50 19.12 21.00
C ILE A 320 -9.83 19.97 19.77
N PRO A 321 -11.12 20.27 19.50
CA PRO A 321 -11.51 21.13 18.38
C PRO A 321 -10.73 22.45 18.27
N ASP A 322 -10.28 22.81 17.08
CA ASP A 322 -9.39 23.98 16.87
C ASP A 322 -9.97 25.32 17.34
N TRP A 323 -11.29 25.48 17.38
CA TRP A 323 -11.91 26.70 17.92
C TRP A 323 -11.61 26.90 19.41
N ILE A 324 -11.29 25.84 20.15
CA ILE A 324 -10.95 25.90 21.58
C ILE A 324 -9.52 26.41 21.76
N LYS A 325 -8.61 26.11 20.81
CA LYS A 325 -7.23 26.60 20.82
C LYS A 325 -7.16 28.13 20.73
N ASN A 326 -8.14 28.76 20.09
CA ASN A 326 -8.26 30.23 20.04
C ASN A 326 -8.46 30.84 21.44
N ASN A 327 -9.23 30.18 22.32
CA ASN A 327 -9.42 30.65 23.70
C ASN A 327 -8.12 30.61 24.51
N ALA A 328 -7.28 29.59 24.28
CA ALA A 328 -5.95 29.51 24.90
C ALA A 328 -5.00 30.60 24.37
N GLY A 329 -5.10 30.96 23.09
CA GLY A 329 -4.40 32.11 22.52
C GLY A 329 -4.81 33.44 23.17
N TRP A 330 -6.12 33.68 23.28
CA TRP A 330 -6.65 34.87 23.95
C TRP A 330 -6.24 34.94 25.42
N TRP A 331 -6.17 33.82 26.12
CA TRP A 331 -5.70 33.79 27.51
C TRP A 331 -4.21 34.11 27.61
N ALA A 332 -3.38 33.51 26.76
CA ALA A 332 -1.94 33.76 26.73
C ALA A 332 -1.57 35.21 26.36
N GLU A 333 -2.45 35.89 25.61
CA GLU A 333 -2.29 37.29 25.20
C GLU A 333 -3.02 38.29 26.12
N ASP A 334 -3.45 37.87 27.32
CA ASP A 334 -4.16 38.70 28.30
C ASP A 334 -5.48 39.32 27.80
N GLN A 335 -6.07 38.74 26.74
CA GLN A 335 -7.36 39.17 26.20
C GLN A 335 -8.55 38.59 26.99
N ILE A 336 -8.35 37.46 27.69
CA ILE A 336 -9.31 36.91 28.66
C ILE A 336 -8.61 36.65 30.01
N GLY A 337 -9.37 36.82 31.10
CA GLY A 337 -8.85 36.64 32.45
C GLY A 337 -8.75 35.17 32.88
N ASP A 338 -7.89 34.87 33.85
CA ASP A 338 -7.64 33.54 34.39
C ASP A 338 -8.94 32.80 34.81
N SER A 339 -9.87 33.51 35.46
CA SER A 339 -11.16 32.95 35.88
C SER A 339 -12.02 32.50 34.70
N ASP A 340 -12.03 33.25 33.59
CA ASP A 340 -12.87 32.95 32.44
C ASP A 340 -12.30 31.77 31.64
N PHE A 341 -10.98 31.71 31.53
CA PHE A 341 -10.29 30.57 30.95
C PHE A 341 -10.52 29.28 31.76
N VAL A 342 -10.36 29.35 33.09
CA VAL A 342 -10.58 28.21 34.00
C VAL A 342 -12.01 27.67 33.88
N LYS A 343 -13.03 28.54 33.92
CA LYS A 343 -14.43 28.13 33.75
C LYS A 343 -14.71 27.47 32.39
N GLY A 344 -14.06 27.97 31.34
CA GLY A 344 -14.14 27.37 30.01
C GLY A 344 -13.61 25.93 30.00
N ILE A 345 -12.47 25.70 30.64
CA ILE A 345 -11.88 24.36 30.77
C ILE A 345 -12.75 23.44 31.66
N GLU A 346 -13.24 23.93 32.79
CA GLU A 346 -14.18 23.17 33.65
C GLU A 346 -15.42 22.72 32.87
N TYR A 347 -16.03 23.63 32.10
CA TYR A 347 -17.17 23.30 31.25
C TYR A 347 -16.83 22.23 30.21
N MET A 348 -15.67 22.35 29.54
CA MET A 348 -15.24 21.38 28.53
C MET A 348 -14.97 20.00 29.11
N ILE A 349 -14.43 19.92 30.33
CA ILE A 349 -14.23 18.65 31.04
C ILE A 349 -15.59 18.04 31.43
N GLN A 350 -16.52 18.84 31.97
CA GLN A 350 -17.87 18.38 32.32
C GLN A 350 -18.67 17.89 31.11
N LYS A 351 -18.48 18.50 29.94
CA LYS A 351 -19.11 18.07 28.68
C LYS A 351 -18.39 16.92 28.00
N GLY A 352 -17.29 16.42 28.57
CA GLY A 352 -16.51 15.31 28.01
C GLY A 352 -15.74 15.67 26.73
N ILE A 353 -15.57 16.97 26.46
CA ILE A 353 -14.80 17.50 25.32
C ILE A 353 -13.29 17.35 25.61
N ILE A 354 -12.89 17.59 26.87
CA ILE A 354 -11.55 17.27 27.38
C ILE A 354 -11.71 16.12 28.36
N LYS A 355 -11.05 14.99 28.11
CA LYS A 355 -11.02 13.86 29.05
C LYS A 355 -9.79 14.01 29.94
N ILE A 356 -9.98 13.95 31.24
CA ILE A 356 -8.89 13.94 32.22
C ILE A 356 -8.95 12.61 32.96
N GLU A 357 -7.82 11.91 33.04
CA GLU A 357 -7.72 10.69 33.83
C GLU A 357 -7.92 11.03 35.32
N LYS A 358 -8.80 10.28 36.01
CA LYS A 358 -8.99 10.45 37.45
C LYS A 358 -7.73 9.98 38.19
N VAL A 359 -6.85 10.90 38.54
CA VAL A 359 -5.63 10.61 39.31
C VAL A 359 -5.82 10.96 40.79
N GLN A 360 -5.36 10.10 41.69
CA GLN A 360 -5.37 10.34 43.14
C GLN A 360 -4.45 11.51 43.51
N THR A 361 -4.93 12.35 44.44
CA THR A 361 -4.37 13.67 44.81
C THR A 361 -3.08 13.56 45.63
N THR A 362 -2.00 14.21 45.18
CA THR A 362 -0.72 14.27 45.94
C THR A 362 -0.07 15.66 45.97
N VAL A 363 -0.73 16.72 45.50
CA VAL A 363 -0.14 18.07 45.43
C VAL A 363 -0.84 19.03 46.41
N GLU A 364 -0.05 19.84 47.13
CA GLU A 364 -0.53 20.92 48.00
C GLU A 364 -1.29 22.00 47.21
N SER A 365 -2.30 22.61 47.83
CA SER A 365 -3.15 23.63 47.20
C SER A 365 -2.36 24.88 46.81
N SER A 366 -2.47 25.29 45.55
CA SER A 366 -1.96 26.57 45.04
C SER A 366 -3.13 27.52 44.77
N ASP A 367 -3.02 28.78 45.20
CA ASP A 367 -4.05 29.81 44.99
C ASP A 367 -3.96 30.51 43.62
N SER A 368 -2.90 30.26 42.84
CA SER A 368 -2.65 30.95 41.57
C SER A 368 -2.18 30.00 40.46
N ILE A 369 -2.55 30.31 39.21
CA ILE A 369 -2.11 29.58 38.02
C ILE A 369 -0.62 29.85 37.76
N PRO A 370 0.24 28.82 37.72
CA PRO A 370 1.64 29.02 37.40
C PRO A 370 1.85 29.65 36.00
N PRO A 371 2.78 30.61 35.84
CA PRO A 371 3.03 31.27 34.56
C PRO A 371 3.36 30.34 33.40
N TRP A 372 3.99 29.18 33.67
CA TRP A 372 4.34 28.21 32.63
C TRP A 372 3.11 27.60 31.95
N ILE A 373 1.97 27.52 32.63
CA ILE A 373 0.73 26.98 32.05
C ILE A 373 0.16 27.95 31.02
N LYS A 374 0.28 29.26 31.31
CA LYS A 374 -0.13 30.33 30.40
C LYS A 374 0.78 30.42 29.17
N ASN A 375 2.09 30.18 29.35
CA ASN A 375 3.03 30.05 28.23
C ASN A 375 2.69 28.84 27.35
N ASN A 376 2.38 27.69 27.96
CA ASN A 376 1.97 26.49 27.22
C ASN A 376 0.65 26.71 26.46
N ALA A 377 -0.30 27.46 27.00
CA ALA A 377 -1.53 27.84 26.28
C ALA A 377 -1.23 28.63 24.99
N GLY A 378 -0.25 29.54 25.05
CA GLY A 378 0.20 30.31 23.88
C GLY A 378 0.96 29.49 22.85
N TRP A 379 1.67 28.43 23.27
CA TRP A 379 2.31 27.49 22.36
C TRP A 379 1.30 26.53 21.73
N TRP A 380 0.33 26.08 22.51
CA TRP A 380 -0.73 25.19 22.07
C TRP A 380 -1.62 25.86 21.01
N SER A 381 -1.98 27.13 21.22
CA SER A 381 -2.77 27.89 20.23
C SER A 381 -2.07 28.11 18.90
N LYS A 382 -0.73 28.08 18.89
CA LYS A 382 0.12 28.23 17.70
C LYS A 382 0.54 26.89 17.08
N GLY A 383 0.05 25.76 17.62
CA GLY A 383 0.41 24.42 17.16
C GLY A 383 1.86 24.02 17.45
N LEU A 384 2.51 24.67 18.42
CA LEU A 384 3.90 24.41 18.80
C LEU A 384 4.04 23.27 19.83
N ILE A 385 2.95 22.93 20.52
CA ILE A 385 2.84 21.76 21.40
C ILE A 385 1.51 21.02 21.11
N SER A 386 1.49 19.72 21.37
CA SER A 386 0.33 18.84 21.15
C SER A 386 -0.80 19.04 22.17
N ASP A 387 -2.00 18.56 21.84
CA ASP A 387 -3.15 18.55 22.76
C ASP A 387 -2.82 17.82 24.07
N ASN A 388 -2.09 16.71 23.99
CA ASN A 388 -1.62 15.94 25.15
C ASN A 388 -0.64 16.73 26.03
N GLU A 389 0.29 17.47 25.43
CA GLU A 389 1.23 18.32 26.19
C GLU A 389 0.51 19.47 26.90
N PHE A 390 -0.54 20.02 26.28
CA PHE A 390 -1.38 21.03 26.92
C PHE A 390 -2.26 20.43 28.02
N ILE A 391 -2.86 19.26 27.81
CA ILE A 391 -3.70 18.56 28.79
C ILE A 391 -2.92 18.24 30.06
N LYS A 392 -1.63 17.90 30.00
CA LYS A 392 -0.77 17.73 31.20
C LYS A 392 -0.71 18.99 32.08
N GLY A 393 -0.78 20.18 31.48
CA GLY A 393 -0.92 21.45 32.19
C GLY A 393 -2.28 21.59 32.87
N ILE A 394 -3.36 21.17 32.21
CA ILE A 394 -4.71 21.15 32.79
C ILE A 394 -4.84 20.12 33.92
N GLU A 395 -4.24 18.93 33.76
CA GLU A 395 -4.15 17.93 34.83
C GLU A 395 -3.46 18.48 36.08
N TYR A 396 -2.41 19.27 35.90
CA TYR A 396 -1.75 19.95 37.01
C TYR A 396 -2.71 20.92 37.72
N LEU A 397 -3.51 21.69 36.97
CA LEU A 397 -4.50 22.61 37.55
C LEU A 397 -5.61 21.88 38.31
N VAL A 398 -6.05 20.71 37.82
CA VAL A 398 -7.00 19.83 38.52
C VAL A 398 -6.38 19.26 39.79
N LYS A 399 -5.13 18.74 39.71
CA LYS A 399 -4.38 18.22 40.87
C LYS A 399 -4.16 19.28 41.95
N SER A 400 -3.94 20.53 41.53
CA SER A 400 -3.72 21.69 42.40
C SER A 400 -5.01 22.34 42.91
N LYS A 401 -6.19 21.79 42.55
CA LYS A 401 -7.54 22.30 42.91
C LYS A 401 -7.88 23.70 42.39
N ILE A 402 -7.16 24.16 41.37
CA ILE A 402 -7.45 25.44 40.69
C ILE A 402 -8.63 25.26 39.73
N ILE A 403 -8.68 24.13 39.02
CA ILE A 403 -9.84 23.69 38.22
C ILE A 403 -10.67 22.72 39.06
N LYS A 404 -11.96 23.00 39.19
CA LYS A 404 -12.93 22.17 39.92
C LYS A 404 -13.78 21.38 38.93
N VAL A 405 -13.57 20.07 38.89
CA VAL A 405 -14.22 19.15 37.94
C VAL A 405 -14.96 18.02 38.60
#